data_AF-A0A8C8MFF0-F1
#
_entry.id   AF-A0A8C8MFF0-F1
#
_cell.length_a   1.000
_cell.length_b   1.000
_cell.length_c   1.000
_cell.angle_alpha   90.00
_cell.angle_beta   90.00
_cell.angle_gamma   90.00
#
_symmetry.space_group_name_H-M   'P 1'
#
loop_
_entity.id
_entity.type
_entity.pdbx_description
1 polymer ?
#
loop_
_entity_poly.entity_id
_entity_poly.type
_entity_poly.pdbx_seq_one_letter_code
_entity_poly.pdbx_strand_id
1 'polypeptide(L)'
;MVPVNGSGEKWRLVLLGAFLICGLILEFGQCQQDEQEGRTTPPDRKPKSSKGKPVRGAGRATTKPKPRAKATPAPPSAVNQGPVHLTQVVNKGKFRRVADSLSIRSGDTLELRCKGNPVEWGVPVYLEEDDEGRLRMVQHDRYGTLTLSNSTGADTGEYTCFPMYCEDRDCRKVYDKAVKVFVFFPDPQELFVPSSSYYEVIQLRTNWPTVLPCQVTSPDAKVSLHREFPPVEVAVDGAEITFNVKQGFTIHRPKLHHAGELYCVASLGNLRQSSVKYMLIYVNYPVAPPTPVIQATSNSVAIGQNLQVTCTVIGEQDVVIDFTWEYPGQQIGRPLYTQDSVHPDGGGLGRQQSQTVLLVDEVREVDGGPYTCTAQNLQGSRTTSTTIKVLAAAAKDKVKDKPKPKKP
;
A
#
# COMPACT_ATOMS: atom_id res chain seq x y z
N MET A 1 -59.13 1.03 -46.31
CA MET A 1 -59.46 1.39 -44.91
C MET A 1 -58.16 1.58 -44.14
N VAL A 2 -57.92 2.84 -43.77
CA VAL A 2 -57.34 3.41 -42.51
C VAL A 2 -56.41 2.57 -41.61
N PRO A 3 -55.41 3.21 -40.96
CA PRO A 3 -54.09 2.69 -40.57
C PRO A 3 -53.91 2.57 -39.04
N VAL A 4 -52.64 2.57 -38.55
CA VAL A 4 -52.10 3.13 -37.26
C VAL A 4 -50.95 2.22 -36.74
N ASN A 5 -49.67 2.63 -36.81
CA ASN A 5 -48.89 3.47 -35.89
C ASN A 5 -48.68 2.85 -34.48
N GLY A 6 -47.42 2.60 -34.09
CA GLY A 6 -47.08 2.02 -32.78
C GLY A 6 -45.59 1.98 -32.45
N SER A 7 -44.86 3.07 -32.67
CA SER A 7 -43.44 3.24 -32.29
C SER A 7 -43.24 4.31 -31.20
N GLY A 8 -44.24 4.50 -30.32
CA GLY A 8 -44.26 5.61 -29.35
C GLY A 8 -44.09 5.24 -27.87
N GLU A 9 -44.21 3.96 -27.47
CA GLU A 9 -44.30 3.62 -26.04
C GLU A 9 -43.00 3.11 -25.41
N LYS A 10 -42.03 2.64 -26.20
CA LYS A 10 -40.76 2.14 -25.63
C LYS A 10 -39.78 3.26 -25.23
N TRP A 11 -39.91 4.46 -25.79
CA TRP A 11 -39.10 5.62 -25.41
C TRP A 11 -39.62 6.37 -24.18
N ARG A 12 -40.92 6.26 -23.87
CA ARG A 12 -41.52 6.93 -22.69
C ARG A 12 -41.13 6.25 -21.37
N LEU A 13 -40.98 4.92 -21.36
CA LEU A 13 -40.55 4.17 -20.17
C LEU A 13 -39.07 4.39 -19.83
N VAL A 14 -38.21 4.55 -20.85
CA VAL A 14 -36.77 4.84 -20.64
C VAL A 14 -36.55 6.28 -20.17
N LEU A 15 -37.33 7.24 -20.69
CA LEU A 15 -37.27 8.63 -20.22
C LEU A 15 -37.84 8.81 -18.80
N LEU A 16 -38.92 8.09 -18.43
CA LEU A 16 -39.47 8.13 -17.07
C LEU A 16 -38.52 7.49 -16.04
N GLY A 17 -37.78 6.44 -16.41
CA GLY A 17 -36.74 5.84 -15.56
C GLY A 17 -35.54 6.78 -15.31
N ALA A 18 -35.13 7.55 -16.32
CA ALA A 18 -34.04 8.51 -16.20
C ALA A 18 -34.41 9.74 -15.32
N PHE A 19 -35.67 10.19 -15.37
CA PHE A 19 -36.13 11.28 -14.51
C PHE A 19 -36.28 10.88 -13.03
N LEU A 20 -36.65 9.63 -12.73
CA LEU A 20 -36.69 9.11 -11.36
C LEU A 20 -35.29 8.95 -10.74
N ILE A 21 -34.29 8.61 -11.55
CA ILE A 21 -32.90 8.49 -11.10
C ILE A 21 -32.24 9.87 -10.94
N CYS A 22 -32.56 10.86 -11.78
CA CYS A 22 -32.10 12.26 -11.58
C CYS A 22 -32.76 12.96 -10.39
N GLY A 23 -34.03 12.64 -10.05
CA GLY A 23 -34.72 13.18 -8.88
C GLY A 23 -34.12 12.71 -7.55
N LEU A 24 -33.73 11.43 -7.46
CA LEU A 24 -33.11 10.86 -6.26
C LEU A 24 -31.67 11.35 -6.02
N ILE A 25 -30.95 11.75 -7.08
CA ILE A 25 -29.60 12.32 -6.95
C ILE A 25 -29.68 13.79 -6.50
N LEU A 26 -30.75 14.53 -6.82
CA LEU A 26 -30.94 15.91 -6.38
C LEU A 26 -31.37 16.03 -4.90
N GLU A 27 -32.11 15.07 -4.34
CA GLU A 27 -32.42 15.07 -2.89
C GLU A 27 -31.20 14.72 -2.01
N PHE A 28 -30.30 13.84 -2.48
CA PHE A 28 -29.04 13.57 -1.76
C PHE A 28 -28.02 14.71 -1.86
N GLY A 29 -28.13 15.59 -2.87
CA GLY A 29 -27.26 16.75 -3.05
C GLY A 29 -27.56 17.93 -2.11
N GLN A 30 -28.73 17.98 -1.47
CA GLN A 30 -29.11 19.08 -0.57
C GLN A 30 -28.87 18.82 0.92
N CYS A 31 -28.42 17.62 1.32
CA CYS A 31 -28.05 17.34 2.72
C CYS A 31 -26.58 17.67 3.07
N GLN A 32 -25.74 18.09 2.13
CA GLN A 32 -24.34 18.45 2.40
C GLN A 32 -24.05 19.95 2.43
N GLN A 33 -25.07 20.82 2.37
CA GLN A 33 -24.86 22.27 2.20
C GLN A 33 -25.31 23.16 3.38
N ASP A 34 -25.68 22.57 4.53
CA ASP A 34 -26.13 23.33 5.72
C ASP A 34 -25.13 23.41 6.89
N GLU A 35 -23.85 23.04 6.72
CA GLU A 35 -22.84 23.19 7.79
C GLU A 35 -21.63 24.08 7.43
N GLN A 36 -21.74 24.92 6.41
CA GLN A 36 -20.69 25.88 6.06
C GLN A 36 -21.20 27.26 5.62
N GLU A 37 -22.06 27.89 6.42
CA GLU A 37 -22.23 29.34 6.34
C GLU A 37 -22.44 29.95 7.73
N GLY A 38 -21.37 30.54 8.31
CA GLY A 38 -21.49 31.17 9.62
C GLY A 38 -20.23 31.64 10.34
N ARG A 39 -19.35 32.43 9.71
CA ARG A 39 -18.85 33.70 10.31
C ARG A 39 -17.84 34.44 9.44
N THR A 40 -18.29 35.59 8.96
CA THR A 40 -17.57 36.68 8.33
C THR A 40 -16.60 37.39 9.28
N THR A 41 -15.36 37.60 8.84
CA THR A 41 -14.41 38.61 9.36
C THR A 41 -14.65 39.99 8.73
N PRO A 42 -14.44 41.09 9.48
CA PRO A 42 -13.58 42.17 8.95
C PRO A 42 -12.86 42.98 10.08
N PRO A 43 -12.08 44.04 9.77
CA PRO A 43 -10.90 44.08 8.92
C PRO A 43 -9.67 44.71 9.64
N ASP A 44 -8.50 44.52 9.03
CA ASP A 44 -7.22 45.14 9.40
C ASP A 44 -7.23 46.67 9.43
N ARG A 45 -6.62 47.26 10.48
CA ARG A 45 -6.09 48.62 10.46
C ARG A 45 -4.67 48.67 11.01
N LYS A 46 -3.74 49.07 10.14
CA LYS A 46 -2.36 49.51 10.42
C LYS A 46 -2.28 50.48 11.61
N PRO A 47 -1.10 50.57 12.25
CA PRO A 47 -0.65 51.87 12.74
C PRO A 47 0.72 52.30 12.19
N LYS A 48 0.82 53.61 11.99
CA LYS A 48 2.03 54.40 11.71
C LYS A 48 2.80 54.72 12.99
N SER A 49 4.07 55.03 12.81
CA SER A 49 5.07 55.50 13.79
C SER A 49 4.71 56.81 14.51
N SER A 50 5.19 56.99 15.76
CA SER A 50 5.81 58.25 16.21
C SER A 50 6.62 58.06 17.50
N LYS A 51 7.67 58.89 17.63
CA LYS A 51 8.69 58.96 18.69
C LYS A 51 8.16 59.68 19.95
N GLY A 52 8.73 59.37 21.12
CA GLY A 52 8.66 60.20 22.33
C GLY A 52 9.64 59.73 23.41
N LYS A 53 10.48 60.65 23.91
CA LYS A 53 11.64 60.47 24.82
C LYS A 53 11.24 60.64 26.32
N PRO A 54 12.18 60.50 27.30
CA PRO A 54 11.93 59.93 28.64
C PRO A 54 11.82 60.96 29.76
N VAL A 55 11.35 60.54 30.95
CA VAL A 55 11.55 61.28 32.21
C VAL A 55 11.85 60.33 33.39
N ARG A 56 12.86 60.73 34.18
CA ARG A 56 13.39 60.13 35.41
C ARG A 56 12.48 60.38 36.62
N GLY A 57 12.51 59.48 37.59
CA GLY A 57 12.12 59.71 38.99
C GLY A 57 12.73 58.63 39.89
N ALA A 58 13.36 59.02 40.99
CA ALA A 58 14.37 58.25 41.73
C ALA A 58 13.93 57.80 43.15
N GLY A 59 14.71 56.86 43.72
CA GLY A 59 14.82 56.56 45.16
C GLY A 59 13.94 55.38 45.65
N ARG A 60 14.38 54.44 46.50
CA ARG A 60 15.62 54.27 47.29
C ARG A 60 15.74 52.81 47.80
N ALA A 61 16.97 52.29 47.72
CA ALA A 61 17.67 51.19 48.39
C ALA A 61 16.95 50.11 49.24
N THR A 62 17.33 48.83 49.05
CA THR A 62 18.18 48.07 50.01
C THR A 62 18.69 46.72 49.45
N THR A 63 20.01 46.55 49.54
CA THR A 63 20.85 45.34 49.77
C THR A 63 20.64 44.01 48.99
N LYS A 64 21.67 43.64 48.20
CA LYS A 64 21.93 42.29 47.63
C LYS A 64 22.37 41.28 48.72
N PRO A 65 22.22 39.97 48.49
CA PRO A 65 23.38 39.19 48.00
C PRO A 65 23.09 38.15 46.89
N LYS A 66 24.19 37.74 46.23
CA LYS A 66 24.39 36.79 45.11
C LYS A 66 23.38 35.63 44.92
N PRO A 67 23.02 35.26 43.67
CA PRO A 67 22.23 34.07 43.38
C PRO A 67 23.07 32.80 43.44
N ARG A 68 22.62 31.83 44.24
CA ARG A 68 23.04 30.42 44.19
C ARG A 68 22.20 29.74 43.12
N ALA A 69 22.85 29.02 42.20
CA ALA A 69 22.21 28.30 41.11
C ALA A 69 21.05 27.42 41.62
N LYS A 70 19.84 27.70 41.14
CA LYS A 70 18.66 26.87 41.39
C LYS A 70 18.66 25.79 40.31
N ALA A 71 18.79 24.54 40.75
CA ALA A 71 18.71 23.36 39.90
C ALA A 71 17.40 23.38 39.11
N THR A 72 17.51 23.11 37.81
CA THR A 72 16.41 22.81 36.90
C THR A 72 15.56 21.69 37.51
N PRO A 73 14.22 21.78 37.52
CA PRO A 73 13.39 20.64 37.87
C PRO A 73 13.63 19.54 36.83
N ALA A 74 13.95 18.34 37.31
CA ALA A 74 13.98 17.16 36.46
C ALA A 74 12.62 16.99 35.75
N PRO A 75 12.60 16.48 34.51
CA PRO A 75 11.35 16.14 33.84
C PRO A 75 10.56 15.14 34.68
N PRO A 76 9.20 15.19 34.66
CA PRO A 76 8.39 14.27 35.43
C PRO A 76 8.77 12.84 35.04
N SER A 77 9.16 12.08 36.08
CA SER A 77 9.57 10.69 35.98
C SER A 77 8.56 9.93 35.13
N ALA A 78 9.06 9.28 34.08
CA ALA A 78 8.33 8.21 33.41
C ALA A 78 7.78 7.29 34.48
N VAL A 79 6.45 7.18 34.58
CA VAL A 79 5.81 6.16 35.39
C VAL A 79 6.46 4.85 34.99
N ASN A 80 7.13 4.20 35.93
CA ASN A 80 7.69 2.88 35.75
C ASN A 80 6.53 1.94 35.40
N GLN A 81 6.22 1.82 34.10
CA GLN A 81 5.33 0.82 33.57
C GLN A 81 6.06 -0.50 33.80
N GLY A 82 5.79 -1.11 34.97
CA GLY A 82 6.24 -2.46 35.25
C GLY A 82 5.79 -3.40 34.13
N PRO A 83 6.41 -4.59 33.99
CA PRO A 83 6.17 -5.43 32.84
C PRO A 83 4.67 -5.70 32.67
N VAL A 84 4.19 -5.60 31.44
CA VAL A 84 2.80 -5.88 31.07
C VAL A 84 2.64 -7.39 31.11
N HIS A 85 1.64 -7.87 31.86
CA HIS A 85 1.40 -9.30 32.01
C HIS A 85 -0.02 -9.62 31.58
N LEU A 86 -0.13 -10.66 30.76
CA LEU A 86 -1.39 -11.20 30.30
C LEU A 86 -1.78 -12.42 31.16
N THR A 87 -3.02 -12.41 31.64
CA THR A 87 -3.58 -13.48 32.47
C THR A 87 -4.95 -13.87 31.95
N GLN A 88 -5.23 -15.18 31.90
CA GLN A 88 -6.55 -15.71 31.62
C GLN A 88 -7.31 -15.82 32.94
N VAL A 89 -8.56 -15.39 32.95
CA VAL A 89 -9.49 -15.61 34.06
C VAL A 89 -10.18 -16.95 33.80
N VAL A 90 -9.92 -17.94 34.65
CA VAL A 90 -10.45 -19.32 34.48
C VAL A 90 -11.77 -19.49 35.22
N ASN A 91 -11.87 -18.87 36.39
CA ASN A 91 -13.05 -18.85 37.24
C ASN A 91 -13.01 -17.56 38.07
N LYS A 92 -14.12 -17.16 38.69
CA LYS A 92 -14.16 -16.01 39.60
C LYS A 92 -13.02 -16.09 40.63
N GLY A 93 -12.04 -15.19 40.51
CA GLY A 93 -10.87 -15.10 41.40
C GLY A 93 -9.68 -16.03 41.09
N LYS A 94 -9.77 -16.91 40.08
CA LYS A 94 -8.65 -17.78 39.66
C LYS A 94 -8.05 -17.28 38.34
N PHE A 95 -6.76 -16.94 38.39
CA PHE A 95 -6.01 -16.40 37.26
C PHE A 95 -4.92 -17.39 36.84
N ARG A 96 -4.75 -17.57 35.53
CA ARG A 96 -3.67 -18.34 34.95
C ARG A 96 -2.79 -17.43 34.11
N ARG A 97 -1.47 -17.47 34.30
CA ARG A 97 -0.53 -16.77 33.40
C ARG A 97 -0.63 -17.41 32.01
N VAL A 98 -0.81 -16.58 31.00
CA VAL A 98 -0.96 -17.04 29.62
C VAL A 98 0.42 -17.31 29.04
N ALA A 99 0.58 -18.47 28.39
CA ALA A 99 1.78 -18.84 27.63
C ALA A 99 1.68 -18.25 26.21
N ASP A 100 2.49 -18.74 25.26
CA ASP A 100 2.46 -18.27 23.87
C ASP A 100 1.15 -18.62 23.14
N SER A 101 0.44 -19.64 23.63
CA SER A 101 -0.89 -20.02 23.13
C SER A 101 -1.80 -20.54 24.23
N LEU A 102 -3.11 -20.52 23.92
CA LEU A 102 -4.19 -20.97 24.78
C LEU A 102 -5.20 -21.76 23.93
N SER A 103 -5.86 -22.75 24.51
CA SER A 103 -7.00 -23.44 23.89
C SER A 103 -8.22 -23.34 24.79
N ILE A 104 -9.35 -22.90 24.21
CA ILE A 104 -10.66 -22.76 24.85
C ILE A 104 -11.68 -23.45 23.97
N ARG A 105 -12.62 -24.22 24.51
CA ARG A 105 -13.59 -24.91 23.66
C ARG A 105 -14.55 -23.90 23.02
N SER A 106 -14.93 -24.13 21.77
CA SER A 106 -16.03 -23.37 21.15
C SER A 106 -17.29 -23.46 22.03
N GLY A 107 -17.99 -22.34 22.17
CA GLY A 107 -19.13 -22.12 23.05
C GLY A 107 -18.75 -21.54 24.41
N ASP A 108 -17.52 -21.71 24.88
CA ASP A 108 -17.07 -21.16 26.16
C ASP A 108 -16.76 -19.66 26.06
N THR A 109 -16.63 -18.99 27.21
CA THR A 109 -16.26 -17.57 27.30
C THR A 109 -14.75 -17.43 27.52
N LEU A 110 -14.08 -16.64 26.69
CA LEU A 110 -12.71 -16.18 26.91
C LEU A 110 -12.75 -14.90 27.77
N GLU A 111 -11.97 -14.87 28.85
CA GLU A 111 -11.71 -13.65 29.61
C GLU A 111 -10.20 -13.48 29.83
N LEU A 112 -9.66 -12.41 29.25
CA LEU A 112 -8.26 -12.00 29.36
C LEU A 112 -8.15 -10.73 30.18
N ARG A 113 -7.11 -10.67 30.99
CA ARG A 113 -6.75 -9.51 31.80
C ARG A 113 -5.31 -9.11 31.51
N CYS A 114 -5.13 -7.88 31.10
CA CYS A 114 -3.83 -7.29 30.81
C CYS A 114 -3.50 -6.18 31.81
N LYS A 115 -2.40 -6.31 32.54
CA LYS A 115 -1.97 -5.31 33.52
C LYS A 115 -1.39 -4.08 32.82
N GLY A 116 -1.98 -2.92 33.09
CA GLY A 116 -1.57 -1.62 32.54
C GLY A 116 -2.68 -0.58 32.68
N ASN A 117 -2.32 0.69 32.59
CA ASN A 117 -3.29 1.79 32.60
C ASN A 117 -2.76 2.99 31.79
N PRO A 118 -3.39 3.36 30.66
CA PRO A 118 -4.39 2.58 29.93
C PRO A 118 -3.75 1.47 29.08
N VAL A 119 -4.56 0.50 28.65
CA VAL A 119 -4.19 -0.50 27.63
C VAL A 119 -5.24 -0.54 26.54
N GLU A 120 -4.83 -0.96 25.36
CA GLU A 120 -5.71 -1.19 24.22
C GLU A 120 -5.57 -2.63 23.74
N TRP A 121 -6.64 -3.23 23.25
CA TRP A 121 -6.62 -4.59 22.74
C TRP A 121 -6.62 -4.59 21.21
N GLY A 122 -5.91 -5.54 20.62
CA GLY A 122 -6.09 -5.98 19.24
C GLY A 122 -6.67 -7.39 19.22
N VAL A 123 -7.59 -7.64 18.31
CA VAL A 123 -8.30 -8.92 18.14
C VAL A 123 -8.26 -9.34 16.66
N PRO A 124 -8.68 -10.57 16.30
CA PRO A 124 -8.86 -10.95 14.90
C PRO A 124 -9.74 -9.94 14.15
N VAL A 125 -9.38 -9.60 12.90
CA VAL A 125 -10.02 -8.53 12.10
C VAL A 125 -11.54 -8.70 12.00
N TYR A 126 -12.02 -9.92 11.82
CA TYR A 126 -13.46 -10.20 11.77
C TYR A 126 -14.21 -9.73 13.03
N LEU A 127 -13.61 -9.87 14.21
CA LEU A 127 -14.17 -9.39 15.48
C LEU A 127 -14.09 -7.87 15.65
N GLU A 128 -13.24 -7.17 14.89
CA GLU A 128 -13.23 -5.70 14.84
C GLU A 128 -14.35 -5.16 13.95
N GLU A 129 -14.74 -5.91 12.91
CA GLU A 129 -15.78 -5.54 11.95
C GLU A 129 -17.19 -5.91 12.46
N ASP A 130 -17.38 -7.11 13.02
CA ASP A 130 -18.64 -7.58 13.57
C ASP A 130 -18.43 -8.57 14.73
N ASP A 131 -18.74 -8.14 15.95
CA ASP A 131 -18.66 -8.98 17.14
C ASP A 131 -20.02 -9.52 17.62
N GLU A 132 -21.12 -9.12 16.98
CA GLU A 132 -22.50 -9.46 17.39
C GLU A 132 -22.82 -9.13 18.87
N GLY A 133 -22.11 -8.18 19.48
CA GLY A 133 -22.23 -7.83 20.91
C GLY A 133 -21.61 -8.85 21.87
N ARG A 134 -20.84 -9.83 21.35
CA ARG A 134 -20.18 -10.87 22.16
C ARG A 134 -18.88 -10.40 22.77
N LEU A 135 -18.25 -9.37 22.20
CA LEU A 135 -16.95 -8.85 22.59
C LEU A 135 -17.11 -7.62 23.49
N ARG A 136 -16.42 -7.63 24.62
CA ARG A 136 -16.42 -6.52 25.57
C ARG A 136 -15.02 -6.24 26.06
N MET A 137 -14.57 -5.00 25.87
CA MET A 137 -13.31 -4.50 26.39
C MET A 137 -13.57 -3.43 27.45
N VAL A 138 -12.95 -3.57 28.62
CA VAL A 138 -13.15 -2.66 29.75
C VAL A 138 -11.80 -2.27 30.34
N GLN A 139 -11.54 -0.96 30.41
CA GLN A 139 -10.41 -0.43 31.17
C GLN A 139 -10.79 -0.25 32.64
N HIS A 140 -9.93 -0.76 33.54
CA HIS A 140 -9.97 -0.51 34.97
C HIS A 140 -8.71 0.25 35.42
N ASP A 141 -8.66 0.73 36.67
CA ASP A 141 -7.58 1.58 37.18
C ASP A 141 -6.15 1.03 37.01
N ARG A 142 -5.98 -0.30 36.93
CA ARG A 142 -4.65 -0.96 36.86
C ARG A 142 -4.54 -2.04 35.79
N TYR A 143 -5.60 -2.31 35.05
CA TYR A 143 -5.63 -3.36 34.04
C TYR A 143 -6.79 -3.17 33.07
N GLY A 144 -6.63 -3.65 31.85
CA GLY A 144 -7.74 -3.84 30.92
C GLY A 144 -8.23 -5.29 30.96
N THR A 145 -9.51 -5.47 30.68
CA THR A 145 -10.17 -6.78 30.55
C THR A 145 -10.75 -6.89 29.15
N LEU A 146 -10.60 -8.06 28.53
CA LEU A 146 -11.28 -8.46 27.30
C LEU A 146 -12.11 -9.69 27.60
N THR A 147 -13.40 -9.65 27.29
CA THR A 147 -14.33 -10.76 27.44
C THR A 147 -14.96 -11.06 26.08
N LEU A 148 -14.88 -12.31 25.64
CA LEU A 148 -15.53 -12.79 24.43
C LEU A 148 -16.43 -13.96 24.83
N SER A 149 -17.74 -13.74 24.76
CA SER A 149 -18.76 -14.73 25.10
C SER A 149 -19.18 -15.55 23.88
N ASN A 150 -19.67 -16.78 24.10
CA ASN A 150 -20.12 -17.68 23.03
C ASN A 150 -19.09 -17.76 21.88
N SER A 151 -17.88 -18.21 22.22
CA SER A 151 -16.79 -18.28 21.24
C SER A 151 -17.02 -19.33 20.16
N THR A 152 -16.43 -19.14 19.00
CA THR A 152 -16.55 -20.04 17.83
C THR A 152 -15.18 -20.33 17.24
N GLY A 153 -15.08 -21.31 16.34
CA GLY A 153 -13.84 -21.60 15.60
C GLY A 153 -13.28 -20.37 14.86
N ALA A 154 -14.16 -19.49 14.37
CA ALA A 154 -13.83 -18.24 13.69
C ALA A 154 -13.11 -17.21 14.57
N ASP A 155 -13.28 -17.31 15.90
CA ASP A 155 -12.61 -16.42 16.86
C ASP A 155 -11.14 -16.82 17.09
N THR A 156 -10.65 -17.92 16.48
CA THR A 156 -9.26 -18.35 16.58
C THR A 156 -8.31 -17.33 15.97
N GLY A 157 -7.30 -16.92 16.73
CA GLY A 157 -6.30 -15.98 16.22
C GLY A 157 -5.46 -15.31 17.30
N GLU A 158 -4.77 -14.24 16.90
CA GLU A 158 -3.91 -13.45 17.78
C GLU A 158 -4.70 -12.40 18.55
N TYR A 159 -4.59 -12.42 19.88
CA TYR A 159 -5.10 -11.39 20.78
C TYR A 159 -3.91 -10.64 21.36
N THR A 160 -3.90 -9.33 21.18
CA THR A 160 -2.78 -8.48 21.59
C THR A 160 -3.23 -7.46 22.61
N CYS A 161 -2.45 -7.27 23.66
CA CYS A 161 -2.57 -6.13 24.56
C CYS A 161 -1.44 -5.14 24.28
N PHE A 162 -1.82 -3.92 23.92
CA PHE A 162 -0.92 -2.79 23.70
C PHE A 162 -0.94 -1.89 24.93
N PRO A 163 0.23 -1.65 25.56
CA PRO A 163 0.37 -0.55 26.50
C PRO A 163 0.17 0.76 25.75
N MET A 164 -0.54 1.69 26.37
CA MET A 164 -0.75 3.01 25.80
C MET A 164 0.17 4.02 26.47
N TYR A 165 0.72 4.91 25.65
CA TYR A 165 1.40 6.12 26.11
C TYR A 165 0.49 7.30 25.81
N CYS A 166 0.03 7.99 26.85
CA CYS A 166 -0.87 9.13 26.72
C CYS A 166 -0.20 10.42 27.21
N GLU A 167 -0.14 11.42 26.34
CA GLU A 167 0.18 12.81 26.68
C GLU A 167 -1.09 13.65 26.49
N ASP A 168 -1.62 14.18 27.59
CA ASP A 168 -2.90 14.89 27.65
C ASP A 168 -4.08 14.09 27.06
N ARG A 169 -4.40 14.33 25.78
CA ARG A 169 -5.48 13.67 25.04
C ARG A 169 -4.99 12.73 23.94
N ASP A 170 -3.70 12.79 23.60
CA ASP A 170 -3.14 11.95 22.55
C ASP A 170 -2.59 10.67 23.16
N CYS A 171 -3.16 9.54 22.76
CA CYS A 171 -2.80 8.22 23.24
C CYS A 171 -2.31 7.37 22.07
N ARG A 172 -1.12 6.78 22.20
CA ARG A 172 -0.51 5.93 21.17
C ARG A 172 -0.14 4.55 21.70
N LYS A 173 -0.30 3.54 20.84
CA LYS A 173 0.12 2.16 21.09
C LYS A 173 1.64 2.07 21.15
N VAL A 174 2.14 1.39 22.18
CA VAL A 174 3.56 1.06 22.35
C VAL A 174 3.79 -0.37 21.85
N TYR A 175 4.00 -0.51 20.54
CA TYR A 175 4.05 -1.81 19.85
C TYR A 175 5.18 -2.74 20.32
N ASP A 176 6.33 -2.18 20.69
CA ASP A 176 7.51 -2.93 21.17
C ASP A 176 7.29 -3.59 22.54
N LYS A 177 6.30 -3.12 23.31
CA LYS A 177 5.92 -3.66 24.62
C LYS A 177 4.59 -4.42 24.59
N ALA A 178 4.04 -4.65 23.41
CA ALA A 178 2.80 -5.39 23.26
C ALA A 178 2.96 -6.84 23.72
N VAL A 179 1.95 -7.36 24.42
CA VAL A 179 1.91 -8.77 24.84
C VAL A 179 0.85 -9.48 24.03
N LYS A 180 1.24 -10.59 23.41
CA LYS A 180 0.41 -11.34 22.45
C LYS A 180 0.14 -12.74 22.98
N VAL A 181 -1.05 -13.25 22.69
CA VAL A 181 -1.39 -14.68 22.83
C VAL A 181 -2.12 -15.13 21.58
N PHE A 182 -1.79 -16.33 21.10
CA PHE A 182 -2.63 -16.99 20.12
C PHE A 182 -3.67 -17.89 20.82
N VAL A 183 -4.95 -17.63 20.60
CA VAL A 183 -6.03 -18.41 21.21
C VAL A 183 -6.66 -19.31 20.15
N PHE A 184 -6.61 -20.61 20.39
CA PHE A 184 -7.31 -21.64 19.64
C PHE A 184 -8.70 -21.83 20.23
N PHE A 185 -9.71 -21.88 19.37
CA PHE A 185 -11.06 -22.30 19.73
C PHE A 185 -11.43 -23.61 19.02
N PRO A 186 -10.98 -24.79 19.52
CA PRO A 186 -11.23 -26.06 18.86
C PRO A 186 -12.73 -26.31 18.70
N ASP A 187 -13.14 -26.41 17.44
CA ASP A 187 -14.50 -26.71 17.06
C ASP A 187 -14.61 -28.19 16.63
N PRO A 188 -15.56 -28.98 17.17
CA PRO A 188 -15.71 -30.38 16.80
C PRO A 188 -16.23 -30.59 15.37
N GLN A 189 -16.76 -29.56 14.72
CA GLN A 189 -17.30 -29.61 13.35
C GLN A 189 -16.41 -28.88 12.33
N GLU A 190 -15.54 -27.97 12.78
CA GLU A 190 -14.71 -27.14 11.91
C GLU A 190 -13.23 -27.18 12.32
N LEU A 191 -12.39 -27.73 11.44
CA LEU A 191 -10.93 -27.81 11.66
C LEU A 191 -10.19 -26.55 11.24
N PHE A 192 -10.73 -25.79 10.28
CA PHE A 192 -10.13 -24.56 9.79
C PHE A 192 -10.92 -23.34 10.27
N VAL A 193 -10.21 -22.24 10.50
CA VAL A 193 -10.84 -20.94 10.72
C VAL A 193 -11.60 -20.57 9.43
N PRO A 194 -12.92 -20.29 9.50
CA PRO A 194 -13.72 -19.98 8.33
C PRO A 194 -13.18 -18.78 7.55
N SER A 195 -13.28 -18.85 6.22
CA SER A 195 -13.03 -17.72 5.33
C SER A 195 -14.33 -17.37 4.61
N SER A 196 -14.60 -16.08 4.45
CA SER A 196 -15.75 -15.56 3.69
C SER A 196 -15.58 -15.76 2.17
N SER A 197 -14.36 -16.07 1.72
CA SER A 197 -14.02 -16.20 0.30
C SER A 197 -13.91 -17.66 -0.11
N TYR A 198 -14.55 -18.04 -1.22
CA TYR A 198 -14.45 -19.41 -1.76
C TYR A 198 -13.06 -19.73 -2.36
N TYR A 199 -12.40 -18.70 -2.90
CA TYR A 199 -11.00 -18.73 -3.34
C TYR A 199 -10.28 -17.49 -2.85
N GLU A 200 -9.00 -17.62 -2.53
CA GLU A 200 -8.13 -16.50 -2.17
C GLU A 200 -6.96 -16.40 -3.16
N VAL A 201 -6.78 -15.23 -3.77
CA VAL A 201 -5.72 -15.00 -4.76
C VAL A 201 -4.48 -14.44 -4.06
N ILE A 202 -3.36 -15.14 -4.16
CA ILE A 202 -2.11 -14.79 -3.49
C ILE A 202 -1.01 -14.59 -4.52
N GLN A 203 -0.34 -13.44 -4.46
CA GLN A 203 0.82 -13.16 -5.31
C GLN A 203 2.08 -13.80 -4.72
N LEU A 204 2.70 -14.69 -5.50
CA LEU A 204 4.01 -15.28 -5.19
C LEU A 204 5.09 -14.35 -5.67
N ARG A 205 5.58 -13.51 -4.76
CA ARG A 205 6.60 -12.52 -5.04
C ARG A 205 7.99 -13.12 -4.80
N THR A 206 8.88 -13.08 -5.79
CA THR A 206 10.23 -13.64 -5.66
C THR A 206 11.08 -13.01 -4.55
N ASN A 207 10.74 -11.79 -4.12
CA ASN A 207 11.45 -11.03 -3.10
C ASN A 207 10.90 -11.20 -1.67
N TRP A 208 9.77 -11.88 -1.47
CA TRP A 208 9.14 -12.04 -0.15
C TRP A 208 8.61 -13.46 0.07
N PRO A 209 8.75 -14.02 1.29
CA PRO A 209 8.05 -15.24 1.65
C PRO A 209 6.53 -15.10 1.47
N THR A 210 5.88 -16.16 1.02
CA THR A 210 4.43 -16.18 0.80
C THR A 210 3.77 -17.10 1.82
N VAL A 211 2.74 -16.62 2.50
CA VAL A 211 1.99 -17.40 3.50
C VAL A 211 0.66 -17.84 2.89
N LEU A 212 0.30 -19.11 3.11
CA LEU A 212 -0.99 -19.72 2.80
C LEU A 212 -1.78 -19.79 4.11
N PRO A 213 -2.77 -18.90 4.34
CA PRO A 213 -3.35 -18.63 5.66
C PRO A 213 -4.39 -19.68 6.10
N CYS A 214 -4.07 -20.97 6.01
CA CYS A 214 -4.97 -22.06 6.42
C CYS A 214 -4.83 -22.40 7.91
N GLN A 215 -5.22 -21.44 8.75
CA GLN A 215 -5.17 -21.58 10.19
C GLN A 215 -6.18 -22.62 10.68
N VAL A 216 -5.77 -23.45 11.64
CA VAL A 216 -6.62 -24.48 12.25
C VAL A 216 -7.19 -24.01 13.59
N THR A 217 -8.39 -24.45 13.90
CA THR A 217 -9.08 -24.17 15.17
C THR A 217 -8.47 -24.93 16.36
N SER A 218 -7.76 -26.03 16.08
CA SER A 218 -7.13 -26.88 17.09
C SER A 218 -5.64 -27.10 16.81
N PRO A 219 -4.76 -26.94 17.81
CA PRO A 219 -3.33 -27.17 17.64
C PRO A 219 -2.98 -28.65 17.45
N ASP A 220 -3.89 -29.57 17.79
CA ASP A 220 -3.69 -31.02 17.67
C ASP A 220 -4.01 -31.56 16.27
N ALA A 221 -4.57 -30.72 15.39
CA ALA A 221 -4.92 -31.10 14.03
C ALA A 221 -3.66 -31.36 13.19
N LYS A 222 -3.65 -32.49 12.47
CA LYS A 222 -2.60 -32.81 11.49
C LYS A 222 -2.92 -32.15 10.16
N VAL A 223 -2.04 -31.28 9.70
CA VAL A 223 -2.24 -30.49 8.48
C VAL A 223 -1.23 -30.89 7.40
N SER A 224 -1.70 -30.99 6.16
CA SER A 224 -0.90 -31.28 4.96
C SER A 224 -1.26 -30.28 3.86
N LEU A 225 -0.32 -30.03 2.94
CA LEU A 225 -0.52 -29.12 1.82
C LEU A 225 -0.75 -29.94 0.55
N HIS A 226 -1.78 -29.60 -0.22
CA HIS A 226 -2.19 -30.33 -1.42
C HIS A 226 -2.29 -29.37 -2.60
N ARG A 227 -2.06 -29.92 -3.79
CA ARG A 227 -2.24 -29.24 -5.07
C ARG A 227 -3.41 -29.86 -5.81
N GLU A 228 -4.20 -29.05 -6.50
CA GLU A 228 -5.34 -29.54 -7.28
C GLU A 228 -4.91 -30.14 -8.63
N PHE A 229 -3.97 -29.48 -9.32
CA PHE A 229 -3.55 -29.87 -10.68
C PHE A 229 -2.02 -29.86 -10.88
N PRO A 230 -1.37 -31.01 -11.15
CA PRO A 230 -1.91 -32.36 -10.95
C PRO A 230 -2.16 -32.62 -9.45
N PRO A 231 -3.12 -33.49 -9.10
CA PRO A 231 -3.46 -33.77 -7.71
C PRO A 231 -2.29 -34.47 -7.01
N VAL A 232 -1.63 -33.76 -6.09
CA VAL A 232 -0.47 -34.29 -5.36
C VAL A 232 -0.34 -33.61 -4.00
N GLU A 233 0.08 -34.37 -2.99
CA GLU A 233 0.52 -33.81 -1.72
C GLU A 233 1.86 -33.11 -1.92
N VAL A 234 1.93 -31.84 -1.54
CA VAL A 234 3.12 -31.00 -1.68
C VAL A 234 4.05 -31.31 -0.52
N ALA A 235 5.30 -31.64 -0.83
CA ALA A 235 6.31 -31.91 0.19
C ALA A 235 6.60 -30.67 1.04
N VAL A 236 6.57 -30.84 2.36
CA VAL A 236 6.88 -29.81 3.35
C VAL A 236 8.19 -30.22 4.02
N ASP A 237 9.30 -29.77 3.45
CA ASP A 237 10.66 -30.18 3.80
C ASP A 237 11.26 -29.39 4.97
N GLY A 238 10.60 -28.31 5.40
CA GLY A 238 11.07 -27.40 6.43
C GLY A 238 12.13 -26.39 5.95
N ALA A 239 12.50 -26.42 4.67
CA ALA A 239 13.50 -25.53 4.08
C ALA A 239 12.88 -24.62 3.00
N GLU A 240 12.23 -25.20 1.99
CA GLU A 240 11.50 -24.46 0.96
C GLU A 240 10.11 -24.07 1.46
N ILE A 241 9.43 -25.01 2.12
CA ILE A 241 8.10 -24.82 2.70
C ILE A 241 8.10 -25.27 4.16
N THR A 242 7.65 -24.38 5.04
CA THR A 242 7.44 -24.68 6.47
C THR A 242 5.96 -24.60 6.84
N PHE A 243 5.58 -25.26 7.93
CA PHE A 243 4.25 -25.18 8.51
C PHE A 243 4.31 -24.55 9.90
N ASN A 244 3.42 -23.61 10.15
CA ASN A 244 3.19 -23.02 11.46
C ASN A 244 1.70 -23.13 11.78
N VAL A 245 1.35 -23.83 12.86
CA VAL A 245 -0.04 -24.07 13.26
C VAL A 245 -0.86 -22.78 13.51
N LYS A 246 -0.21 -21.66 13.82
CA LYS A 246 -0.84 -20.35 14.06
C LYS A 246 -1.04 -19.51 12.78
N GLN A 247 -0.39 -19.87 11.68
CA GLN A 247 -0.36 -19.05 10.45
C GLN A 247 -0.73 -19.83 9.20
N GLY A 248 -0.32 -21.09 9.08
CA GLY A 248 -0.46 -21.93 7.89
C GLY A 248 0.91 -22.30 7.29
N PHE A 249 0.97 -22.48 5.96
CA PHE A 249 2.21 -22.81 5.27
C PHE A 249 2.93 -21.57 4.78
N THR A 250 4.26 -21.55 4.90
CA THR A 250 5.10 -20.46 4.38
C THR A 250 6.03 -21.00 3.30
N ILE A 251 5.92 -20.45 2.10
CA ILE A 251 6.86 -20.65 0.99
C ILE A 251 7.95 -19.59 1.13
N HIS A 252 9.15 -19.98 1.53
CA HIS A 252 10.21 -19.02 1.88
C HIS A 252 10.84 -18.33 0.67
N ARG A 253 10.98 -19.06 -0.43
CA ARG A 253 11.54 -18.56 -1.70
C ARG A 253 10.61 -18.95 -2.84
N PRO A 254 9.62 -18.11 -3.15
CA PRO A 254 8.68 -18.39 -4.23
C PRO A 254 9.40 -18.65 -5.55
N LYS A 255 8.94 -19.67 -6.27
CA LYS A 255 9.48 -20.13 -7.56
C LYS A 255 8.30 -20.43 -8.47
N LEU A 256 8.53 -20.48 -9.77
CA LEU A 256 7.47 -20.70 -10.74
C LEU A 256 6.70 -22.00 -10.49
N HIS A 257 7.38 -23.08 -10.08
CA HIS A 257 6.74 -24.39 -9.84
C HIS A 257 5.83 -24.42 -8.61
N HIS A 258 5.84 -23.38 -7.76
CA HIS A 258 4.90 -23.23 -6.65
C HIS A 258 3.56 -22.65 -7.06
N ALA A 259 3.47 -21.99 -8.22
CA ALA A 259 2.24 -21.41 -8.74
C ALA A 259 1.15 -22.47 -8.99
N GLY A 260 -0.09 -22.00 -9.05
CA GLY A 260 -1.27 -22.85 -9.28
C GLY A 260 -2.23 -22.84 -8.09
N GLU A 261 -3.08 -23.87 -8.01
CA GLU A 261 -4.10 -23.97 -6.98
C GLU A 261 -3.64 -24.92 -5.86
N LEU A 262 -3.46 -24.37 -4.66
CA LEU A 262 -3.10 -25.12 -3.46
C LEU A 262 -4.21 -25.03 -2.41
N TYR A 263 -4.31 -26.04 -1.56
CA TYR A 263 -5.22 -26.04 -0.42
C TYR A 263 -4.65 -26.90 0.70
N CYS A 264 -5.09 -26.64 1.92
CA CYS A 264 -4.66 -27.39 3.08
C CYS A 264 -5.68 -28.48 3.40
N VAL A 265 -5.22 -29.61 3.89
CA VAL A 265 -6.05 -30.70 4.39
C VAL A 265 -5.69 -30.94 5.85
N ALA A 266 -6.66 -30.77 6.73
CA ALA A 266 -6.54 -31.03 8.16
C ALA A 266 -7.27 -32.32 8.53
N SER A 267 -6.74 -33.04 9.53
CA SER A 267 -7.37 -34.20 10.13
C SER A 267 -7.20 -34.22 11.64
N LEU A 268 -8.29 -34.50 12.37
CA LEU A 268 -8.31 -34.66 13.81
C LEU A 268 -9.36 -35.70 14.20
N GLY A 269 -8.91 -36.82 14.77
CA GLY A 269 -9.79 -37.98 14.99
C GLY A 269 -10.36 -38.50 13.67
N ASN A 270 -11.69 -38.53 13.56
CA ASN A 270 -12.40 -38.97 12.36
C ASN A 270 -12.77 -37.81 11.41
N LEU A 271 -12.57 -36.56 11.83
CA LEU A 271 -12.87 -35.40 11.01
C LEU A 271 -11.69 -35.12 10.07
N ARG A 272 -11.99 -34.96 8.78
CA ARG A 272 -11.04 -34.56 7.75
C ARG A 272 -11.71 -33.51 6.87
N GLN A 273 -11.06 -32.36 6.73
CA GLN A 273 -11.60 -31.22 5.99
C GLN A 273 -10.50 -30.59 5.14
N SER A 274 -10.93 -29.92 4.08
CA SER A 274 -10.07 -29.08 3.25
C SER A 274 -10.35 -27.61 3.57
N SER A 275 -9.30 -26.79 3.49
CA SER A 275 -9.45 -25.34 3.54
C SER A 275 -10.10 -24.83 2.24
N VAL A 276 -10.33 -23.52 2.19
CA VAL A 276 -10.51 -22.81 0.91
C VAL A 276 -9.28 -23.00 0.02
N LYS A 277 -9.48 -22.79 -1.28
CA LYS A 277 -8.45 -22.97 -2.29
C LYS A 277 -7.72 -21.64 -2.53
N TYR A 278 -6.40 -21.70 -2.51
CA TYR A 278 -5.51 -20.57 -2.74
C TYR A 278 -5.02 -20.60 -4.18
N MET A 279 -5.25 -19.51 -4.92
CA MET A 279 -4.76 -19.32 -6.29
C MET A 279 -3.45 -18.53 -6.27
N LEU A 280 -2.34 -19.23 -6.49
CA LEU A 280 -0.98 -18.71 -6.38
C LEU A 280 -0.51 -18.19 -7.74
N ILE A 281 -0.39 -16.87 -7.88
CA ILE A 281 0.07 -16.21 -9.11
C ILE A 281 1.53 -15.80 -8.93
N TYR A 282 2.43 -16.42 -9.70
CA TYR A 282 3.84 -16.08 -9.67
C TYR A 282 4.10 -14.71 -10.30
N VAL A 283 4.78 -13.85 -9.54
CA VAL A 283 5.20 -12.52 -9.98
C VAL A 283 6.70 -12.40 -9.75
N ASN A 284 7.45 -12.30 -10.84
CA ASN A 284 8.88 -12.05 -10.76
C ASN A 284 9.13 -10.59 -10.37
N TYR A 285 9.52 -10.35 -9.12
CA TYR A 285 9.97 -9.05 -8.64
C TYR A 285 11.46 -8.89 -8.94
N PRO A 286 11.85 -7.92 -9.79
CA PRO A 286 13.26 -7.63 -10.04
C PRO A 286 13.95 -7.17 -8.76
N VAL A 287 15.27 -7.31 -8.73
CA VAL A 287 16.10 -6.95 -7.56
C VAL A 287 16.25 -5.44 -7.41
N ALA A 288 16.18 -4.69 -8.52
CA ALA A 288 16.38 -3.25 -8.53
C ALA A 288 15.56 -2.54 -9.63
N PRO A 289 15.36 -1.22 -9.51
CA PRO A 289 14.85 -0.39 -10.61
C PRO A 289 15.75 -0.49 -11.85
N PRO A 290 15.20 -0.31 -13.07
CA PRO A 290 15.96 -0.44 -14.31
C PRO A 290 17.02 0.67 -14.42
N THR A 291 18.10 0.43 -15.17
CA THR A 291 19.14 1.44 -15.45
C THR A 291 19.11 1.79 -16.94
N PRO A 292 18.34 2.82 -17.35
CA PRO A 292 18.21 3.18 -18.75
C PRO A 292 19.44 3.93 -19.27
N VAL A 293 19.83 3.60 -20.50
CA VAL A 293 20.85 4.31 -21.28
C VAL A 293 20.19 4.90 -22.51
N ILE A 294 20.37 6.21 -22.72
CA ILE A 294 19.78 6.94 -23.83
C ILE A 294 20.84 7.32 -24.86
N GLN A 295 20.54 7.10 -26.14
CA GLN A 295 21.40 7.39 -27.27
C GLN A 295 20.57 7.93 -28.43
N ALA A 296 20.97 9.08 -28.98
CA ALA A 296 20.37 9.63 -30.19
C ALA A 296 21.22 9.29 -31.41
N THR A 297 20.60 9.19 -32.59
CA THR A 297 21.34 9.04 -33.87
C THR A 297 22.33 10.18 -34.10
N SER A 298 22.00 11.39 -33.65
CA SER A 298 22.89 12.54 -33.57
C SER A 298 22.41 13.52 -32.51
N ASN A 299 23.33 14.13 -31.76
CA ASN A 299 23.01 15.22 -30.83
C ASN A 299 22.82 16.57 -31.54
N SER A 300 23.07 16.63 -32.85
CA SER A 300 22.83 17.80 -33.70
C SER A 300 22.14 17.38 -35.00
N VAL A 301 20.92 17.87 -35.24
CA VAL A 301 20.08 17.45 -36.38
C VAL A 301 19.63 18.68 -37.17
N ALA A 302 19.75 18.65 -38.50
CA ALA A 302 19.27 19.74 -39.33
C ALA A 302 17.74 19.73 -39.48
N ILE A 303 17.13 20.92 -39.63
CA ILE A 303 15.70 21.05 -39.89
C ILE A 303 15.29 20.20 -41.10
N GLY A 304 14.20 19.45 -40.95
CA GLY A 304 13.63 18.56 -41.98
C GLY A 304 14.28 17.17 -42.07
N GLN A 305 15.32 16.89 -41.28
CA GLN A 305 15.84 15.52 -41.13
C GLN A 305 15.05 14.72 -40.09
N ASN A 306 15.20 13.40 -40.09
CA ASN A 306 14.59 12.53 -39.09
C ASN A 306 15.57 12.26 -37.94
N LEU A 307 15.03 12.19 -36.74
CA LEU A 307 15.76 11.91 -35.51
C LEU A 307 15.22 10.62 -34.89
N GLN A 308 16.11 9.77 -34.40
CA GLN A 308 15.73 8.63 -33.57
C GLN A 308 16.46 8.75 -32.24
N VAL A 309 15.72 8.59 -31.15
CA VAL A 309 16.26 8.58 -29.78
C VAL A 309 15.93 7.24 -29.16
N THR A 310 16.97 6.48 -28.88
CA THR A 310 16.88 5.11 -28.39
C THR A 310 17.14 5.09 -26.89
N CYS A 311 16.27 4.46 -26.13
CA CYS A 311 16.45 4.19 -24.71
C CYS A 311 16.54 2.68 -24.50
N THR A 312 17.60 2.22 -23.87
CA THR A 312 17.92 0.79 -23.71
C THR A 312 18.09 0.46 -22.24
N VAL A 313 17.50 -0.65 -21.80
CA VAL A 313 17.65 -1.21 -20.46
C VAL A 313 18.14 -2.64 -20.63
N ILE A 314 19.25 -2.98 -19.96
CA ILE A 314 19.71 -4.37 -19.87
C ILE A 314 19.45 -4.84 -18.44
N GLY A 315 18.65 -5.89 -18.29
CA GLY A 315 18.16 -6.34 -16.98
C GLY A 315 17.96 -7.84 -16.91
N GLU A 316 17.30 -8.26 -15.83
CA GLU A 316 16.89 -9.65 -15.59
C GLU A 316 15.89 -10.11 -16.66
N GLN A 317 15.97 -11.38 -17.03
CA GLN A 317 15.03 -12.01 -17.97
C GLN A 317 13.60 -12.06 -17.41
N ASP A 318 12.61 -12.00 -18.30
CA ASP A 318 11.18 -12.04 -17.98
C ASP A 318 10.69 -10.90 -17.07
N VAL A 319 11.46 -9.81 -16.97
CA VAL A 319 11.06 -8.58 -16.26
C VAL A 319 10.49 -7.58 -17.26
N VAL A 320 9.21 -7.26 -17.11
CA VAL A 320 8.55 -6.24 -17.93
C VAL A 320 9.07 -4.85 -17.55
N ILE A 321 9.46 -4.07 -18.55
CA ILE A 321 9.87 -2.67 -18.40
C ILE A 321 8.85 -1.80 -19.12
N ASP A 322 8.30 -0.83 -18.39
CA ASP A 322 7.44 0.20 -18.95
C ASP A 322 8.27 1.45 -19.25
N PHE A 323 8.12 1.99 -20.46
CA PHE A 323 8.89 3.14 -20.94
C PHE A 323 7.99 4.35 -21.15
N THR A 324 8.43 5.50 -20.63
CA THR A 324 7.76 6.78 -20.81
C THR A 324 8.73 7.83 -21.31
N TRP A 325 8.24 8.76 -22.13
CA TRP A 325 9.04 9.77 -22.82
C TRP A 325 8.51 11.18 -22.53
N GLU A 326 9.43 12.09 -22.24
CA GLU A 326 9.19 13.54 -22.27
C GLU A 326 10.10 14.15 -23.33
N TYR A 327 9.54 14.97 -24.22
CA TYR A 327 10.28 15.55 -25.34
C TYR A 327 9.67 16.88 -25.79
N PRO A 328 10.44 17.79 -26.44
CA PRO A 328 10.01 19.17 -26.68
C PRO A 328 8.77 19.27 -27.58
N GLY A 329 8.67 18.40 -28.58
CA GLY A 329 7.54 18.36 -29.53
C GLY A 329 6.17 18.12 -28.87
N GLN A 330 6.13 17.58 -27.64
CA GLN A 330 4.89 17.40 -26.89
C GLN A 330 4.16 18.74 -26.63
N GLN A 331 4.90 19.84 -26.49
CA GLN A 331 4.34 21.18 -26.23
C GLN A 331 3.50 21.72 -27.40
N ILE A 332 3.73 21.23 -28.60
CA ILE A 332 2.94 21.56 -29.80
C ILE A 332 1.97 20.45 -30.20
N GLY A 333 1.74 19.48 -29.30
CA GLY A 333 0.82 18.37 -29.52
C GLY A 333 1.31 17.35 -30.57
N ARG A 334 2.63 17.24 -30.80
CA ARG A 334 3.14 16.13 -31.62
C ARG A 334 2.83 14.79 -30.92
N PRO A 335 2.32 13.78 -31.63
CA PRO A 335 2.02 12.47 -31.05
C PRO A 335 3.31 11.71 -30.74
N LEU A 336 3.27 10.89 -29.69
CA LEU A 336 4.35 10.00 -29.34
C LEU A 336 4.37 8.81 -30.32
N TYR A 337 5.46 8.67 -31.08
CA TYR A 337 5.67 7.52 -31.96
C TYR A 337 6.89 6.73 -31.50
N THR A 338 6.65 5.56 -30.91
CA THR A 338 7.69 4.68 -30.36
C THR A 338 7.67 3.30 -30.98
N GLN A 339 8.84 2.67 -31.04
CA GLN A 339 9.01 1.26 -31.38
C GLN A 339 9.72 0.55 -30.23
N ASP A 340 9.04 -0.43 -29.64
CA ASP A 340 9.55 -1.17 -28.49
C ASP A 340 9.99 -2.58 -28.91
N SER A 341 11.11 -3.05 -28.38
CA SER A 341 11.66 -4.37 -28.67
C SER A 341 12.29 -4.99 -27.42
N VAL A 342 12.24 -6.33 -27.35
CA VAL A 342 12.88 -7.11 -26.29
C VAL A 342 13.68 -8.22 -26.94
N HIS A 343 14.96 -8.32 -26.59
CA HIS A 343 15.87 -9.32 -27.10
C HIS A 343 16.64 -9.98 -25.97
N PRO A 344 16.91 -11.31 -26.03
CA PRO A 344 17.85 -11.92 -25.11
C PRO A 344 19.24 -11.27 -25.28
N ASP A 345 19.89 -10.92 -24.18
CA ASP A 345 21.23 -10.33 -24.21
C ASP A 345 22.25 -11.44 -24.47
N GLY A 346 22.93 -11.39 -25.61
CA GLY A 346 23.92 -12.40 -26.02
C GLY A 346 25.15 -12.48 -25.10
N GLY A 347 25.31 -11.54 -24.18
CA GLY A 347 26.44 -11.46 -23.24
C GLY A 347 26.34 -12.30 -21.96
N GLY A 348 25.20 -12.95 -21.66
CA GLY A 348 25.09 -13.79 -20.47
C GLY A 348 23.76 -14.54 -20.30
N LEU A 349 23.81 -15.71 -19.65
CA LEU A 349 22.62 -16.52 -19.35
C LEU A 349 21.70 -15.76 -18.37
N GLY A 350 20.45 -15.52 -18.76
CA GLY A 350 19.43 -14.92 -17.88
C GLY A 350 19.29 -13.39 -17.94
N ARG A 351 19.82 -12.72 -18.97
CA ARG A 351 19.64 -11.28 -19.18
C ARG A 351 18.86 -10.99 -20.46
N GLN A 352 18.08 -9.91 -20.43
CA GLN A 352 17.41 -9.39 -21.61
C GLN A 352 17.71 -7.90 -21.78
N GLN A 353 17.69 -7.47 -23.04
CA GLN A 353 17.75 -6.09 -23.45
C GLN A 353 16.36 -5.65 -23.90
N SER A 354 15.76 -4.71 -23.16
CA SER A 354 14.51 -4.04 -23.52
C SER A 354 14.84 -2.66 -24.06
N GLN A 355 14.22 -2.28 -25.17
CA GLN A 355 14.52 -1.04 -25.87
C GLN A 355 13.22 -0.35 -26.31
N THR A 356 13.22 0.98 -26.25
CA THR A 356 12.20 1.83 -26.88
C THR A 356 12.90 2.87 -27.75
N VAL A 357 12.40 3.07 -28.96
CA VAL A 357 12.95 4.04 -29.92
C VAL A 357 11.88 5.10 -30.19
N LEU A 358 12.12 6.33 -29.75
CA LEU A 358 11.33 7.49 -30.11
C LEU A 358 11.73 8.00 -31.50
N LEU A 359 10.75 8.13 -32.38
CA LEU A 359 10.92 8.55 -33.77
C LEU A 359 10.34 9.95 -33.96
N VAL A 360 11.17 10.88 -34.42
CA VAL A 360 10.79 12.27 -34.71
C VAL A 360 11.07 12.54 -36.19
N ASP A 361 10.01 12.53 -36.99
CA ASP A 361 10.10 12.84 -38.41
C ASP A 361 10.04 14.36 -38.65
N GLU A 362 10.76 14.80 -39.69
CA GLU A 362 10.83 16.20 -40.11
C GLU A 362 11.06 17.15 -38.93
N VAL A 363 12.26 17.06 -38.34
CA VAL A 363 12.65 17.86 -37.17
C VAL A 363 12.47 19.36 -37.44
N ARG A 364 11.82 20.03 -36.50
CA ARG A 364 11.55 21.48 -36.48
C ARG A 364 12.38 22.13 -35.38
N GLU A 365 12.48 23.45 -35.41
CA GLU A 365 13.20 24.21 -34.38
C GLU A 365 12.68 23.93 -32.95
N VAL A 366 11.37 23.74 -32.79
CA VAL A 366 10.71 23.41 -31.51
C VAL A 366 11.08 22.03 -30.96
N ASP A 367 11.58 21.11 -31.79
CA ASP A 367 12.02 19.79 -31.35
C ASP A 367 13.41 19.84 -30.68
N GLY A 368 14.10 20.99 -30.73
CA GLY A 368 15.36 21.20 -30.03
C GLY A 368 15.16 21.29 -28.52
N GLY A 369 15.90 20.48 -27.76
CA GLY A 369 15.78 20.46 -26.31
C GLY A 369 16.10 19.11 -25.67
N PRO A 370 15.73 18.93 -24.40
CA PRO A 370 15.94 17.69 -23.67
C PRO A 370 14.92 16.63 -24.10
N TYR A 371 15.42 15.42 -24.32
CA TYR A 371 14.66 14.19 -24.51
C TYR A 371 14.92 13.30 -23.31
N THR A 372 13.87 12.96 -22.59
CA THR A 372 13.94 12.24 -21.33
C THR A 372 13.19 10.92 -21.46
N CYS A 373 13.89 9.82 -21.16
CA CYS A 373 13.30 8.49 -21.08
C CYS A 373 13.24 8.06 -19.61
N THR A 374 12.07 7.66 -19.15
CA THR A 374 11.86 7.04 -17.84
C THR A 374 11.51 5.57 -18.05
N ALA A 375 12.32 4.68 -17.49
CA ALA A 375 12.08 3.25 -17.48
C ALA A 375 11.59 2.83 -16.10
N GLN A 376 10.54 2.00 -16.04
CA GLN A 376 9.89 1.57 -14.80
C GLN A 376 9.71 0.06 -14.74
N ASN A 377 9.91 -0.51 -13.56
CA ASN A 377 9.53 -1.89 -13.22
C ASN A 377 8.85 -1.93 -11.84
N LEU A 378 8.58 -3.13 -11.31
CA LEU A 378 7.92 -3.30 -10.01
C LEU A 378 8.71 -2.77 -8.80
N GLN A 379 10.01 -2.48 -8.93
CA GLN A 379 10.83 -1.87 -7.86
C GLN A 379 10.89 -0.35 -7.94
N GLY A 380 10.44 0.24 -9.06
CA GLY A 380 10.44 1.69 -9.25
C GLY A 380 10.93 2.08 -10.63
N SER A 381 11.23 3.37 -10.77
CA SER A 381 11.61 3.97 -12.04
C SER A 381 12.98 4.65 -11.96
N ARG A 382 13.63 4.76 -13.12
CA ARG A 382 14.79 5.63 -13.32
C ARG A 382 14.65 6.39 -14.62
N THR A 383 15.25 7.56 -14.63
CA THR A 383 15.15 8.51 -15.72
C THR A 383 16.53 8.87 -16.24
N THR A 384 16.65 9.05 -17.54
CA THR A 384 17.85 9.52 -18.21
C THR A 384 17.47 10.49 -19.32
N SER A 385 18.35 11.45 -19.61
CA SER A 385 18.06 12.50 -20.60
C SER A 385 19.25 12.75 -21.51
N THR A 386 18.96 13.13 -22.75
CA THR A 386 19.93 13.68 -23.71
C THR A 386 19.38 14.96 -24.33
N THR A 387 20.25 15.87 -24.77
CA THR A 387 19.83 17.15 -25.36
C THR A 387 20.19 17.19 -26.83
N ILE A 388 19.19 17.48 -27.67
CA ILE A 388 19.33 17.58 -29.12
C ILE A 388 19.35 19.03 -29.55
N LYS A 389 20.34 19.39 -30.37
CA LYS A 389 20.46 20.71 -30.99
C LYS A 389 19.91 20.65 -32.42
N VAL A 390 19.03 21.59 -32.76
CA VAL A 390 18.51 21.72 -34.13
C VAL A 390 19.35 22.74 -34.89
N LEU A 391 19.88 22.34 -36.04
CA LEU A 391 20.67 23.20 -36.92
C LEU A 391 19.79 23.81 -38.00
N ALA A 392 19.98 25.11 -38.26
CA ALA A 392 19.31 25.78 -39.37
C ALA A 392 19.64 25.09 -40.70
N ALA A 393 18.66 25.00 -41.59
CA ALA A 393 18.88 24.46 -42.93
C ALA A 393 20.01 25.24 -43.62
N ALA A 394 20.99 24.54 -44.20
CA ALA A 394 22.05 25.19 -44.96
C ALA A 394 21.43 26.02 -46.09
N ALA A 395 21.69 27.33 -46.09
CA ALA A 395 21.25 28.22 -47.15
C ALA A 395 21.86 27.72 -48.48
N LYS A 396 21.02 27.31 -49.43
CA LYS A 396 21.48 27.07 -50.80
C LYS A 396 22.03 28.39 -51.34
N ASP A 397 23.33 28.47 -51.57
CA ASP A 397 23.99 29.62 -52.16
C ASP A 397 23.28 30.03 -53.45
N LYS A 398 22.68 31.23 -53.44
CA LYS A 398 22.18 31.87 -54.65
C LYS A 398 23.39 32.20 -55.54
N VAL A 399 23.58 31.42 -56.58
CA VAL A 399 24.49 31.75 -57.69
C VAL A 399 24.12 33.14 -58.21
N LYS A 400 24.99 34.12 -57.96
CA LYS A 400 24.91 35.47 -58.54
C LYS A 400 25.19 35.35 -60.04
N ASP A 401 24.17 35.58 -60.85
CA ASP A 401 24.29 35.74 -62.29
C ASP A 401 25.17 36.96 -62.60
N LYS A 402 26.28 36.78 -63.32
CA LYS A 402 27.17 37.86 -63.77
C LYS A 402 26.58 38.53 -65.02
N PRO A 403 26.60 39.87 -65.15
CA PRO A 403 26.10 40.53 -66.35
C PRO A 403 27.04 40.29 -67.55
N LYS A 404 26.47 39.96 -68.71
CA LYS A 404 27.18 39.87 -70.00
C LYS A 404 27.75 41.25 -70.41
N PRO A 405 28.96 41.30 -71.01
CA PRO A 405 29.54 42.53 -71.50
C PRO A 405 28.83 43.00 -72.78
N LYS A 406 28.55 44.31 -72.85
CA LYS A 406 28.19 45.00 -74.11
C LYS A 406 29.40 44.99 -75.04
N LYS A 407 29.21 44.56 -76.29
CA LYS A 407 30.17 44.79 -77.37
C LYS A 407 29.86 46.14 -78.06
N PRO A 408 30.90 46.80 -78.60
CA PRO A 408 30.88 48.20 -79.06
C PRO A 408 30.08 48.41 -80.34
#